data_AF-A0A850AFG3-F1
#
_entry.id   AF-A0A850AFG3-F1
#
_cell.length_a   1.000
_cell.length_b   1.000
_cell.length_c   1.000
_cell.angle_alpha   90.00
_cell.angle_beta   90.00
_cell.angle_gamma   90.00
#
_symmetry.space_group_name_H-M   'P 1'
#
loop_
_entity.id
_entity.type
_entity.pdbx_description
1 polymer ?
#
loop_
_entity_poly.entity_id
_entity_poly.type
_entity_poly.pdbx_seq_one_letter_code
_entity_poly.pdbx_strand_id
1 'polypeptide(L)' 'MRVLFYQSSPQHLYGGQLDLLRYFAALDRACIQPHIIAPAAGPFTDRVAALGLPLTVLPLPAELAQT' A
#
# COMPACT_ATOMS: atom_id res chain seq x y z
N MET A 1 -10.50 3.14 -14.05
CA MET A 1 -10.79 3.84 -12.78
C MET A 1 -9.52 3.91 -11.94
N ARG A 2 -9.19 5.06 -11.34
CA ARG A 2 -7.99 5.20 -10.47
C ARG A 2 -8.43 5.07 -9.01
N VAL A 3 -7.78 4.19 -8.26
CA VAL A 3 -8.14 3.89 -6.87
C VAL A 3 -6.92 4.12 -5.99
N LEU A 4 -7.11 4.82 -4.88
CA LEU A 4 -6.07 5.13 -3.92
C LEU A 4 -6.22 4.25 -2.69
N PHE A 5 -5.14 3.60 -2.28
CA PHE A 5 -5.09 2.83 -1.04
C PHE A 5 -4.07 3.43 -0.09
N TYR A 6 -4.46 3.53 1.17
CA TYR A 6 -3.63 4.05 2.27
C TYR A 6 -3.46 2.99 3.35
N GLN A 7 -2.30 2.99 3.98
CA GLN A 7 -1.88 2.04 5.01
C GLN A 7 -1.18 2.83 6.12
N SER A 8 -1.34 2.48 7.40
CA SER A 8 -0.84 3.33 8.52
C SER A 8 0.29 2.73 9.38
N SER A 9 0.52 1.40 9.35
CA SER A 9 1.46 0.71 10.26
C SER A 9 2.64 0.04 9.53
N PRO A 10 3.79 0.72 9.37
CA PRO A 10 4.83 0.31 8.42
C PRO A 10 5.66 -0.91 8.84
N GLN A 11 5.62 -1.32 10.11
CA GLN A 11 6.60 -2.24 10.68
C GLN A 11 6.25 -3.72 10.48
N HIS A 12 4.97 -4.07 10.33
CA HIS A 12 4.52 -5.46 10.24
C HIS A 12 3.46 -5.64 9.16
N LEU A 13 3.37 -6.86 8.62
CA LEU A 13 2.27 -7.29 7.78
C LEU A 13 1.16 -7.89 8.65
N TYR A 14 0.00 -7.23 8.66
CA TYR A 14 -1.21 -7.72 9.32
C TYR A 14 -2.16 -8.37 8.31
N GLY A 15 -3.14 -9.13 8.81
CA GLY A 15 -4.09 -9.87 7.98
C GLY A 15 -4.72 -9.02 6.87
N GLY A 16 -5.19 -7.81 7.20
CA GLY A 16 -5.77 -6.89 6.21
C GLY A 16 -4.81 -6.49 5.09
N GLN A 17 -3.52 -6.32 5.37
CA GLN A 17 -2.52 -6.04 4.33
C GLN A 17 -2.23 -7.27 3.47
N LEU A 18 -2.22 -8.47 4.06
CA LEU A 18 -2.03 -9.70 3.31
C LEU A 18 -3.18 -9.95 2.33
N ASP A 19 -4.42 -9.72 2.77
CA ASP A 19 -5.59 -9.85 1.91
C ASP A 19 -5.62 -8.76 0.83
N LEU A 20 -5.20 -7.53 1.17
CA LEU A 20 -5.05 -6.46 0.20
C LEU A 20 -3.99 -6.78 -0.87
N LEU A 21 -2.86 -7.37 -0.49
CA LEU A 21 -1.83 -7.83 -1.43
C LEU A 21 -2.35 -8.95 -2.34
N ARG A 22 -3.15 -9.88 -1.81
CA ARG A 22 -3.81 -10.92 -2.63
C ARG A 22 -4.77 -10.30 -3.63
N TYR A 23 -5.56 -9.33 -3.20
CA TYR A 23 -6.47 -8.58 -4.06
C TYR A 23 -5.71 -7.85 -5.18
N PHE A 24 -4.63 -7.15 -4.84
CA PHE A 24 -3.76 -6.46 -5.80
C PHE A 24 -3.12 -7.40 -6.81
N ALA A 25 -2.74 -8.61 -6.40
CA ALA A 25 -2.18 -9.61 -7.29
C ALA A 25 -3.21 -10.13 -8.31
N ALA A 26 -4.49 -10.17 -7.93
CA ALA A 26 -5.59 -10.66 -8.77
C ALA A 26 -6.30 -9.56 -9.59
N LEU A 27 -5.91 -8.30 -9.41
CA LEU A 27 -6.59 -7.15 -10.01
C LEU A 27 -6.42 -7.10 -11.53
N ASP A 28 -7.51 -6.93 -12.27
CA ASP A 28 -7.43 -6.57 -13.69
C ASP A 28 -6.96 -5.12 -13.85
N ARG A 29 -5.69 -4.97 -14.24
CA ARG A 29 -5.00 -3.68 -14.38
C ARG A 29 -5.41 -2.89 -15.61
N ALA A 30 -6.12 -3.50 -16.57
CA ALA A 30 -6.70 -2.77 -17.68
C ALA A 30 -7.92 -1.94 -17.23
N CYS A 31 -8.68 -2.45 -16.25
CA CYS A 31 -9.88 -1.80 -15.74
C CYS A 31 -9.59 -0.89 -14.53
N ILE A 32 -8.73 -1.34 -13.62
CA ILE A 32 -8.43 -0.67 -12.35
C ILE A 32 -6.94 -0.41 -12.25
N GLN A 33 -6.57 0.86 -12.10
CA GLN A 33 -5.18 1.31 -11.99
C GLN A 33 -4.95 1.81 -10.56
N PRO A 34 -4.57 0.95 -9.62
CA PRO A 34 -4.39 1.34 -8.24
C PRO A 34 -3.10 2.14 -8.09
N HIS A 35 -3.11 3.13 -7.19
CA HIS A 35 -1.92 3.82 -6.70
C HIS A 35 -1.87 3.70 -5.19
N ILE A 36 -0.74 3.22 -4.67
CA ILE A 36 -0.60 2.94 -3.24
C ILE A 36 0.14 4.10 -2.58
N ILE A 37 -0.37 4.57 -1.45
CA ILE A 37 0.32 5.53 -0.60
C ILE A 37 0.59 4.89 0.76
N ALA A 38 1.84 4.97 1.22
CA ALA A 38 2.25 4.48 2.53
C ALA A 38 3.04 5.56 3.30
N PRO A 39 2.94 5.62 4.62
CA PRO A 39 3.57 6.63 5.47
C PRO A 39 5.07 6.40 5.64
N ALA A 40 5.52 5.17 5.47
CA ALA A 40 6.94 4.80 5.50
C ALA A 40 7.17 3.54 4.66
N ALA A 41 8.44 3.32 4.31
CA ALA A 41 8.86 2.06 3.71
C ALA A 41 8.82 0.93 4.74
N GLY A 42 8.57 -0.29 4.28
CA GLY A 42 8.56 -1.50 5.08
C GLY A 42 8.02 -2.71 4.31
N PRO A 43 7.74 -3.83 5.01
CA PRO A 43 7.39 -5.09 4.36
C PRO A 43 6.18 -5.01 3.41
N PHE A 44 5.21 -4.15 3.69
CA PHE A 44 4.07 -3.93 2.79
C PHE A 44 4.47 -3.23 1.48
N THR A 45 5.24 -2.14 1.57
CA THR A 45 5.68 -1.39 0.38
C THR A 45 6.59 -2.23 -0.50
N ASP A 46 7.42 -3.09 0.10
CA ASP A 46 8.29 -4.01 -0.64
C ASP A 46 7.47 -5.00 -1.47
N ARG A 47 6.39 -5.53 -0.91
CA ARG A 47 5.48 -6.44 -1.62
C ARG A 47 4.67 -5.73 -2.70
N VAL A 48 4.21 -4.51 -2.44
CA VAL A 48 3.53 -3.68 -3.46
C VAL A 48 4.45 -3.39 -4.64
N ALA A 49 5.70 -3.01 -4.37
CA ALA A 49 6.72 -2.76 -5.39
C ALA A 49 7.03 -4.03 -6.19
N ALA A 50 7.14 -5.19 -5.54
CA ALA A 50 7.34 -6.48 -6.19
C ALA A 50 6.18 -6.89 -7.11
N LEU A 51 4.96 -6.43 -6.83
CA LEU A 51 3.80 -6.60 -7.72
C LEU A 51 3.83 -5.64 -8.92
N GLY A 52 4.80 -4.74 -9.01
CA GLY A 52 4.92 -3.73 -10.06
C GLY A 52 3.82 -2.68 -10.01
N LEU A 53 3.27 -2.41 -8.82
CA LEU A 53 2.26 -1.39 -8.62
C LEU A 53 2.90 -0.04 -8.31
N PRO A 54 2.30 1.07 -8.80
CA PRO A 54 2.81 2.39 -8.48
C PRO A 54 2.57 2.69 -7.00
N LEU A 55 3.64 3.17 -6.35
CA LEU A 55 3.72 3.37 -4.92
C LEU A 55 4.36 4.74 -4.65
N THR A 56 3.79 5.46 -3.69
CA THR A 56 4.41 6.66 -3.11
C THR A 56 4.54 6.49 -1.62
N VAL A 57 5.75 6.67 -1.10
CA VAL A 57 5.97 6.81 0.34
C VAL A 57 5.85 8.29 0.68
N LEU A 58 4.83 8.64 1.46
CA LEU A 58 4.56 10.01 1.90
C LEU A 58 4.56 10.04 3.43
N PRO A 59 5.65 10.50 4.06
CA PRO A 59 5.74 10.61 5.51
C PRO A 59 4.57 11.40 6.10
N LEU A 60 3.98 10.86 7.17
CA LEU A 60 2.95 11.58 7.91
C LEU A 60 3.57 12.72 8.72
N PRO A 61 2.83 13.84 8.89
CA PRO A 61 3.14 14.83 9.91
C PRO A 61 3.30 14.15 11.29
N ALA A 62 4.20 14.68 12.12
CA ALA A 62 4.52 14.10 13.43
C ALA A 62 3.28 13.98 14.34
N GLU A 63 2.30 14.87 14.15
CA GLU A 63 1.03 14.91 14.84
C GLU A 63 0.12 13.71 14.52
N LEU A 64 0.33 13.07 13.37
CA LEU A 64 -0.44 11.91 12.88
C LEU A 64 0.34 10.59 12.98
N ALA A 65 1.60 10.63 13.42
CA ALA A 65 2.47 9.47 13.50
C ALA A 65 2.34 8.66 14.81
N GLN A 66 1.42 9.06 15.72
CA GLN A 66 1.31 8.52 17.09
C GLN A 66 0.22 7.45 17.30
N THR A 67 -0.37 6.90 16.24
CA THR A 67 -1.37 5.81 16.33
C THR A 67 -0.78 4.47 15.93
#